data_AF-A0A2U1IVB6-F1
#
_entry.id   AF-A0A2U1IVB6-F1
#
_cell.length_a   1.000
_cell.length_b   1.000
_cell.length_c   1.000
_cell.angle_alpha   90.00
_cell.angle_beta   90.00
_cell.angle_gamma   90.00
#
_symmetry.space_group_name_H-M   'P 1'
#
loop_
_entity.id
_entity.type
_entity.pdbx_description
1 polymer ?
#
loop_
_entity_poly.entity_id
_entity_poly.type
_entity_poly.pdbx_seq_one_letter_code
_entity_poly.pdbx_strand_id
1 'polypeptide(L)'
;MNFKNFIFCFLIIVILFQVVFSQDNNDSSTESIDDNIDDSNGQDDNESQENNSNQDEHSMLGVRDENDHFHPPQNKPCRGFQKCIKGDNQWYSECIHGTSHYSRCPSGNICKQQGDRIRCIRR
;
A
#
# COMPACT_ATOMS: atom_id res chain seq x y z
N MET A 1 -34.17 36.20 2.61
CA MET A 1 -34.21 34.72 2.69
C MET A 1 -34.56 34.33 4.12
N ASN A 2 -35.66 33.60 4.32
CA ASN A 2 -36.07 33.18 5.66
C ASN A 2 -35.11 32.12 6.20
N PHE A 3 -34.61 32.29 7.42
CA PHE A 3 -33.69 31.37 8.09
C PHE A 3 -34.20 29.91 8.09
N LYS A 4 -35.53 29.73 8.14
CA LYS A 4 -36.19 28.42 8.04
C LYS A 4 -35.92 27.70 6.71
N ASN A 5 -35.85 28.44 5.60
CA ASN A 5 -35.58 27.86 4.28
C ASN A 5 -34.11 27.42 4.14
N PHE A 6 -33.20 28.11 4.82
CA PHE A 6 -31.78 27.76 4.84
C PHE A 6 -31.53 26.44 5.57
N ILE A 7 -32.13 26.26 6.75
CA ILE A 7 -32.03 25.02 7.52
C ILE A 7 -32.59 23.83 6.72
N PHE A 8 -33.74 24.03 6.07
CA PHE A 8 -34.35 22.98 5.26
C PHE A 8 -33.46 22.54 4.10
N CYS A 9 -32.87 23.49 3.35
CA CYS A 9 -31.89 23.17 2.31
C CYS A 9 -30.65 22.44 2.85
N PHE A 10 -30.12 22.90 3.99
CA PHE A 10 -28.94 22.28 4.58
C PHE A 10 -29.19 20.82 4.97
N LEU A 11 -30.35 20.51 5.57
CA LEU A 11 -30.72 19.14 5.93
C LEU A 11 -30.85 18.23 4.70
N ILE A 12 -31.42 18.72 3.60
CA ILE A 12 -31.50 17.96 2.34
C ILE A 12 -30.11 17.61 1.83
N ILE A 13 -29.18 18.57 1.82
CA ILE A 13 -27.80 18.36 1.34
C ILE A 13 -27.09 17.29 2.18
N VAL A 14 -27.21 17.35 3.52
CA VAL A 14 -26.60 16.36 4.42
C VAL A 14 -27.14 14.95 4.17
N ILE A 15 -28.45 14.80 3.96
CA ILE A 15 -29.06 13.50 3.64
C ILE A 15 -28.54 12.96 2.30
N LEU A 16 -28.46 13.81 1.28
CA LEU A 16 -27.94 13.42 -0.04
C LEU A 16 -26.48 12.95 0.05
N PHE A 17 -25.63 13.63 0.83
CA PHE A 17 -24.27 13.18 1.06
C PHE A 17 -24.22 11.81 1.75
N GLN A 18 -25.05 11.57 2.77
CA GLN A 18 -25.09 10.27 3.45
C GLN A 18 -25.51 9.13 2.52
N VAL A 19 -26.45 9.37 1.59
CA VAL A 19 -26.87 8.39 0.57
C VAL A 19 -25.74 8.08 -0.40
N VAL A 20 -25.04 9.11 -0.91
CA VAL A 20 -23.89 8.91 -1.82
C VAL A 20 -22.77 8.12 -1.15
N PHE A 21 -22.44 8.42 0.11
CA PHE A 21 -21.40 7.69 0.82
C PHE A 21 -21.81 6.29 1.30
N SER A 22 -23.11 5.98 1.35
CA SER A 22 -23.61 4.64 1.72
C SER A 22 -23.67 3.66 0.54
N GLN A 23 -23.51 4.11 -0.71
CA GLN A 23 -23.59 3.24 -1.89
C GLN A 23 -22.32 2.42 -2.18
N ASP A 24 -21.25 2.56 -1.39
CA ASP A 24 -19.98 1.84 -1.63
C ASP A 24 -19.90 0.43 -1.00
N ASN A 25 -20.99 -0.09 -0.44
CA ASN A 25 -20.98 -1.35 0.32
C ASN A 25 -21.78 -2.51 -0.29
N ASN A 26 -22.30 -2.40 -1.52
CA ASN A 26 -23.00 -3.52 -2.16
C ASN A 26 -22.24 -4.06 -3.38
N ASP A 27 -21.90 -5.34 -3.26
CA ASP A 27 -21.59 -6.33 -4.30
C ASP A 27 -20.17 -6.37 -4.86
N SER A 28 -19.39 -7.34 -4.38
CA SER A 28 -18.83 -8.38 -5.25
C SER A 28 -18.28 -9.53 -4.40
N SER A 29 -19.17 -10.44 -4.02
CA SER A 29 -18.78 -11.81 -3.68
C SER A 29 -18.41 -12.51 -5.00
N THR A 30 -17.13 -12.56 -5.33
CA THR A 30 -16.66 -13.51 -6.35
C THR A 30 -15.75 -14.52 -5.67
N GLU A 31 -16.36 -15.64 -5.30
CA GLU A 31 -15.67 -16.93 -5.19
C GLU A 31 -14.88 -17.15 -6.49
N SER A 32 -13.56 -17.30 -6.39
CA SER A 32 -12.80 -18.05 -7.37
C SER A 32 -11.86 -18.97 -6.61
N ILE A 33 -12.38 -20.18 -6.38
CA ILE A 33 -11.59 -21.39 -6.16
C ILE A 33 -10.93 -21.68 -7.51
N ASP A 34 -9.60 -21.69 -7.55
CA ASP A 34 -8.85 -22.37 -8.62
C ASP A 34 -7.86 -23.33 -7.93
N ASP A 35 -8.31 -24.57 -7.78
CA ASP A 35 -7.47 -25.75 -7.55
C ASP A 35 -6.87 -26.17 -8.91
N ASN A 36 -5.53 -26.23 -9.02
CA ASN A 36 -4.74 -27.11 -9.92
C ASN A 36 -3.25 -26.83 -9.63
N ILE A 37 -2.52 -27.64 -8.84
CA ILE A 37 -1.95 -28.98 -9.12
C ILE A 37 -0.82 -28.96 -10.18
N ASP A 38 0.37 -29.28 -9.65
CA ASP A 38 1.53 -30.05 -10.15
C ASP A 38 2.43 -29.67 -11.35
N ASP A 39 3.73 -29.84 -11.01
CA ASP A 39 4.85 -30.41 -11.74
C ASP A 39 5.37 -29.77 -13.03
N SER A 40 6.56 -29.19 -12.92
CA SER A 40 7.62 -29.36 -13.93
C SER A 40 9.01 -29.23 -13.29
N ASN A 41 9.64 -30.37 -13.02
CA ASN A 41 11.09 -30.53 -12.98
C ASN A 41 11.66 -30.30 -14.39
N GLY A 42 12.75 -29.53 -14.49
CA GLY A 42 13.44 -29.26 -15.75
C GLY A 42 14.79 -28.61 -15.51
N GLN A 43 15.73 -29.42 -15.04
CA GLN A 43 17.16 -29.13 -14.94
C GLN A 43 17.76 -29.28 -16.34
N ASP A 44 18.45 -28.27 -16.87
CA ASP A 44 19.40 -28.45 -17.97
C ASP A 44 20.49 -27.37 -17.91
N ASP A 45 21.71 -27.87 -18.05
CA ASP A 45 22.98 -27.19 -17.85
C ASP A 45 23.32 -26.27 -19.03
N ASN A 46 23.89 -25.09 -18.77
CA ASN A 46 24.81 -24.50 -19.74
C ASN A 46 25.87 -23.59 -19.11
N GLU A 47 27.10 -24.05 -19.21
CA GLU A 47 28.34 -23.36 -18.90
C GLU A 47 28.68 -22.27 -19.93
N SER A 48 29.28 -21.21 -19.41
CA SER A 48 30.38 -20.42 -19.98
C SER A 48 30.13 -19.07 -20.67
N GLN A 49 30.89 -18.12 -20.11
CA GLN A 49 31.64 -17.02 -20.72
C GLN A 49 31.09 -15.58 -20.66
N GLU A 50 31.69 -14.87 -19.69
CA GLU A 50 32.01 -13.45 -19.60
C GLU A 50 31.91 -12.61 -20.88
N ASN A 51 31.28 -11.44 -20.78
CA ASN A 51 31.98 -10.17 -21.04
C ASN A 51 31.22 -8.97 -20.44
N ASN A 52 31.96 -8.18 -19.66
CA ASN A 52 31.56 -6.96 -18.97
C ASN A 52 31.16 -5.82 -19.90
N SER A 53 30.07 -5.14 -19.56
CA SER A 53 29.92 -3.70 -19.85
C SER A 53 28.97 -3.05 -18.84
N ASN A 54 29.57 -2.42 -17.82
CA ASN A 54 29.09 -1.30 -17.01
C ASN A 54 27.58 -1.14 -16.86
N GLN A 55 27.00 -1.90 -15.94
CA GLN A 55 25.78 -1.51 -15.26
C GLN A 55 26.19 -0.89 -13.92
N ASP A 56 26.13 0.45 -13.84
CA ASP A 56 26.11 1.19 -12.59
C ASP A 56 24.78 0.90 -11.87
N GLU A 57 24.57 -0.35 -11.47
CA GLU A 57 23.59 -0.70 -10.46
C GLU A 57 24.20 -0.39 -9.10
N HIS A 58 24.01 0.86 -8.68
CA HIS A 58 24.13 1.24 -7.28
C HIS A 58 22.93 0.64 -6.49
N SER A 59 22.75 -0.68 -6.59
CA SER A 59 21.97 -1.48 -5.66
C SER A 59 22.73 -1.47 -4.33
N MET A 60 22.55 -0.37 -3.59
CA MET A 60 22.70 -0.39 -2.15
C MET A 60 21.70 -1.44 -1.65
N LEU A 61 22.17 -2.69 -1.59
CA LEU A 61 21.61 -3.77 -0.81
C LEU A 61 21.42 -3.20 0.59
N GLY A 62 20.20 -2.72 0.84
CA GLY A 62 19.76 -2.36 2.17
C GLY A 62 20.04 -3.56 3.03
N VAL A 63 20.94 -3.38 3.99
CA VAL A 63 21.23 -4.34 5.05
C VAL A 63 19.88 -4.77 5.58
N ARG A 64 19.46 -5.98 5.18
CA ARG A 64 18.21 -6.59 5.63
C ARG A 64 18.43 -6.82 7.11
N ASP A 65 17.94 -5.91 7.94
CA ASP A 65 17.79 -6.18 9.37
C ASP A 65 16.95 -7.47 9.46
N GLU A 66 17.58 -8.57 9.88
CA GLU A 66 16.98 -9.91 10.00
C GLU A 66 15.80 -9.95 10.99
N ASN A 67 15.45 -8.81 11.60
CA ASN A 67 14.33 -8.63 12.50
C ASN A 67 13.07 -8.05 11.83
N ASP A 68 13.03 -7.90 10.51
CA ASP A 68 11.82 -7.46 9.80
C ASP A 68 10.77 -8.59 9.75
N HIS A 69 9.92 -8.65 10.78
CA HIS A 69 8.82 -9.63 10.87
C HIS A 69 7.57 -9.16 10.10
N PHE A 70 7.60 -7.94 9.59
CA PHE A 70 6.46 -7.34 8.90
C PHE A 70 6.32 -7.92 7.49
N HIS A 71 5.22 -8.63 7.28
CA HIS A 71 4.82 -9.13 5.97
C HIS A 71 3.68 -8.26 5.44
N PRO A 72 3.95 -7.32 4.51
CA PRO A 72 2.92 -6.43 4.00
C PRO A 72 1.83 -7.23 3.26
N PRO A 73 0.55 -7.02 3.59
CA PRO A 73 -0.53 -7.64 2.83
C PRO A 73 -0.56 -7.06 1.42
N GLN A 74 -0.74 -7.93 0.42
CA GLN A 74 -0.81 -7.50 -0.98
C GLN A 74 -2.22 -7.03 -1.35
N ASN A 75 -2.30 -6.08 -2.28
CA ASN A 75 -3.53 -5.65 -2.95
C ASN A 75 -4.66 -5.21 -2.01
N LYS A 76 -4.34 -4.68 -0.83
CA LYS A 76 -5.39 -4.17 0.06
C LYS A 76 -5.98 -2.89 -0.53
N PRO A 77 -7.32 -2.83 -0.70
CA PRO A 77 -7.95 -1.60 -1.15
C PRO A 77 -7.69 -0.50 -0.12
N CYS A 78 -7.35 0.69 -0.61
CA CYS A 78 -7.07 1.84 0.22
C CYS A 78 -7.79 3.09 -0.29
N ARG A 79 -8.04 4.02 0.63
CA ARG A 79 -8.53 5.35 0.33
C ARG A 79 -7.76 6.34 1.20
N GLY A 80 -7.20 7.39 0.58
CA GLY A 80 -6.52 8.48 1.28
C GLY A 80 -4.98 8.41 1.32
N PHE A 81 -4.41 8.98 2.37
CA PHE A 81 -2.99 9.39 2.45
C PHE A 81 -2.05 8.32 3.04
N GLN A 82 -0.74 8.61 2.97
CA GLN A 82 0.35 7.80 3.49
C GLN A 82 0.28 7.65 5.03
N LYS A 83 0.59 6.47 5.57
CA LYS A 83 0.51 6.16 7.01
C LYS A 83 1.66 5.29 7.49
N CYS A 84 2.18 5.56 8.70
CA CYS A 84 3.15 4.64 9.33
C CYS A 84 2.44 3.36 9.80
N ILE A 85 3.12 2.22 9.68
CA ILE A 85 2.61 0.95 10.19
C ILE A 85 2.74 0.91 11.71
N LYS A 86 1.65 0.52 12.39
CA LYS A 86 1.66 0.37 13.86
C LYS A 86 2.43 -0.89 14.22
N GLY A 87 3.38 -0.77 15.16
CA GLY A 87 4.24 -1.87 15.57
C GLY A 87 5.56 -1.92 14.79
N ASP A 88 5.55 -1.44 13.55
CA ASP A 88 6.69 -1.48 12.64
C ASP A 88 7.11 -0.07 12.24
N ASN A 89 7.89 0.57 13.12
CA ASN A 89 8.28 1.96 12.96
C ASN A 89 9.17 2.23 11.74
N GLN A 90 9.65 1.21 11.03
CA GLN A 90 10.42 1.39 9.80
C GLN A 90 9.56 1.34 8.54
N TRP A 91 8.29 0.92 8.65
CA TRP A 91 7.41 0.68 7.52
C TRP A 91 6.32 1.74 7.43
N TYR A 92 5.92 2.05 6.21
CA TYR A 92 4.76 2.88 5.92
C TYR A 92 3.98 2.31 4.74
N SER A 93 2.70 2.64 4.67
CA SER A 93 1.84 2.38 3.53
C SER A 93 1.46 3.66 2.82
N GLU A 94 1.32 3.56 1.51
CA GLU A 94 0.83 4.61 0.62
C GLU A 94 -0.27 4.06 -0.27
N CYS A 95 -1.16 4.93 -0.73
CA CYS A 95 -2.28 4.54 -1.57
C CYS A 95 -2.01 4.99 -3.01
N ILE A 96 -1.78 4.04 -3.91
CA ILE A 96 -1.50 4.29 -5.32
C ILE A 96 -2.62 3.66 -6.14
N HIS A 97 -3.35 4.47 -6.90
CA HIS A 97 -4.47 4.01 -7.73
C HIS A 97 -5.53 3.17 -6.97
N GLY A 98 -5.76 3.45 -5.68
CA GLY A 98 -6.72 2.71 -4.85
C GLY A 98 -6.18 1.40 -4.26
N THR A 99 -4.89 1.10 -4.46
CA THR A 99 -4.20 -0.08 -3.91
C THR A 99 -3.11 0.33 -2.91
N SER A 100 -3.02 -0.40 -1.80
CA SER A 100 -2.01 -0.13 -0.78
C SER A 100 -0.65 -0.62 -1.25
N HIS A 101 0.31 0.28 -1.32
CA HIS A 101 1.71 -0.03 -1.54
C HIS A 101 2.46 0.13 -0.20
N TYR A 102 3.32 -0.81 0.14
CA TYR A 102 4.05 -0.81 1.39
C TYR A 102 5.54 -0.59 1.09
N SER A 103 6.14 0.36 1.80
CA SER A 103 7.51 0.80 1.57
C SER A 103 8.24 0.91 2.91
N ARG A 104 9.55 0.62 2.90
CA ARG A 104 10.40 0.69 4.09
C ARG A 104 11.26 1.95 4.05
N CYS A 105 11.42 2.60 5.20
CA CYS A 105 12.38 3.68 5.37
C CYS A 105 13.83 3.16 5.23
N PRO A 106 14.77 4.00 4.80
CA PRO A 106 16.18 3.62 4.75
C PRO A 106 16.69 3.13 6.11
N SER A 107 17.65 2.21 6.11
CA SER A 107 18.20 1.62 7.34
C SER A 107 18.63 2.70 8.35
N GLY A 108 18.26 2.49 9.62
CA GLY A 108 18.51 3.46 10.70
C GLY A 108 17.52 4.63 10.78
N ASN A 109 16.57 4.73 9.84
CA ASN A 109 15.49 5.70 9.90
C ASN A 109 14.17 5.05 10.36
N ILE A 110 13.34 5.84 11.03
CA ILE A 110 11.98 5.50 11.43
C ILE A 110 10.97 6.36 10.67
N CYS A 111 9.85 5.75 10.34
CA CYS A 111 8.65 6.41 9.87
C CYS A 111 8.08 7.36 10.93
N LYS A 112 7.83 8.60 10.53
CA LYS A 112 7.11 9.59 11.33
C LYS A 112 6.02 10.25 10.50
N GLN A 113 4.80 10.26 11.03
CA GLN A 113 3.66 10.97 10.45
C GLN A 113 3.81 12.47 10.69
N GLN A 114 3.75 13.28 9.63
CA GLN A 114 3.76 14.75 9.69
C GLN A 114 2.56 15.30 8.91
N GLY A 115 1.40 15.38 9.58
CA GLY A 115 0.12 15.67 8.93
C GLY A 115 -0.25 14.55 7.96
N ASP A 116 -0.51 14.91 6.70
CA ASP A 116 -0.92 13.97 5.64
C ASP A 116 0.26 13.30 4.91
N ARG A 117 1.50 13.51 5.38
CA ARG A 117 2.72 12.98 4.75
C ARG A 117 3.54 12.17 5.73
N ILE A 118 4.30 11.23 5.19
CA ILE A 118 5.29 10.45 5.93
C ILE A 118 6.67 11.06 5.73
N ARG A 119 7.49 11.04 6.78
CA ARG A 119 8.93 11.29 6.70
C ARG A 119 9.70 10.18 7.39
N CYS A 120 10.76 9.71 6.74
CA CYS A 120 11.76 8.88 7.37
C CYS A 120 12.75 9.80 8.11
N ILE A 121 12.84 9.67 9.43
CA ILE A 121 13.75 10.44 10.27
C ILE A 121 14.79 9.50 10.90
N ARG A 122 16.00 9.98 11.10
CA ARG A 122 17.05 9.20 11.78
C ARG A 122 16.66 8.97 13.25
N ARG A 123 16.78 7.73 13.72
CA ARG A 123 16.54 7.34 15.12
C ARG A 123 17.64 7.85 16.04
#